data_AF-A0A522RQE4-F1
#
_entry.id   AF-A0A522RQE4-F1
#
_cell.length_a   1.000
_cell.length_b   1.000
_cell.length_c   1.000
_cell.angle_alpha   90.00
_cell.angle_beta   90.00
_cell.angle_gamma   90.00
#
_symmetry.space_group_name_H-M   'P 1'
#
loop_
_entity.id
_entity.type
_entity.pdbx_description
1 polymer ?
#
loop_
_entity_poly.entity_id
_entity_poly.type
_entity_poly.pdbx_seq_one_letter_code
_entity_poly.pdbx_strand_id
1 'polypeptide(L)' 'MRSFEDAEGGHWQAALMEASFGNVLMIFSRIGGDGVLQKPLDAANYHEAEQLLADANEGQLRNLLAGAQPWQ' A
#
# COMPACT_ATOMS: atom_id res chain seq x y z
N MET A 1 -1.29 5.71 7.63
CA MET A 1 -0.14 5.71 6.68
C MET A 1 1.07 5.12 7.38
N ARG A 2 1.92 4.38 6.67
CA ARG A 2 3.09 3.67 7.20
C ARG A 2 4.26 3.78 6.25
N SER A 3 5.45 4.10 6.75
CA SER A 3 6.68 4.10 5.96
C SER A 3 7.43 2.79 6.16
N PHE A 4 8.09 2.30 5.12
CA PHE A 4 8.92 1.09 5.13
C PHE A 4 9.99 1.14 4.04
N GLU A 5 10.97 0.25 4.13
CA GLU A 5 12.00 0.07 3.10
C GLU A 5 11.71 -1.19 2.29
N ASP A 6 11.97 -1.16 0.98
CA ASP A 6 11.98 -2.35 0.15
C ASP A 6 13.32 -3.12 0.26
N ALA A 7 13.43 -4.25 -0.43
CA ALA A 7 14.65 -5.05 -0.41
C ALA A 7 15.84 -4.42 -1.16
N GLU A 8 15.59 -3.42 -2.01
CA GLU A 8 16.58 -2.69 -2.80
C GLU A 8 17.03 -1.38 -2.13
N GLY A 9 16.51 -1.08 -0.92
CA GLY A 9 16.77 0.16 -0.19
C GLY A 9 15.92 1.35 -0.64
N GLY A 10 14.86 1.11 -1.41
CA GLY A 10 13.85 2.12 -1.72
C GLY A 10 12.98 2.42 -0.51
N HIS A 11 12.81 3.71 -0.21
CA HIS A 11 11.90 4.16 0.84
C HIS A 11 10.49 4.35 0.26
N TRP A 12 9.51 3.72 0.90
CA TRP A 12 8.11 3.73 0.47
C TRP A 12 7.19 4.16 1.59
N GLN A 13 6.08 4.76 1.21
CA GLN A 13 4.96 5.07 2.08
C GLN A 13 3.72 4.31 1.60
N ALA A 14 3.18 3.47 2.47
CA ALA A 14 1.89 2.81 2.29
C ALA A 14 0.77 3.66 2.92
N ALA A 15 -0.26 3.92 2.12
CA ALA A 15 -1.49 4.59 2.53
C ALA A 15 -2.71 3.83 1.99
N LEU A 16 -3.86 4.08 2.59
CA LEU A 16 -5.14 3.55 2.12
C LEU A 16 -5.91 4.66 1.42
N MET A 17 -6.69 4.27 0.44
CA MET A 17 -7.61 5.16 -0.24
C MET A 17 -8.90 4.42 -0.54
N GLU A 18 -10.02 5.03 -0.21
CA GLU A 18 -11.32 4.55 -0.66
C GLU A 18 -11.49 4.81 -2.16
N ALA A 19 -11.71 3.75 -2.91
CA ALA A 19 -12.09 3.80 -4.32
C ALA A 19 -13.61 3.67 -4.47
N SER A 20 -14.09 3.74 -5.72
CA SER A 20 -15.51 3.61 -6.01
C SER A 20 -16.07 2.24 -5.60
N PHE A 21 -17.37 2.22 -5.28
CA PHE A 21 -18.13 1.01 -4.92
C PHE A 21 -17.63 0.29 -3.66
N GLY A 22 -17.03 1.01 -2.71
CA GLY A 22 -16.57 0.44 -1.44
C GLY A 22 -15.28 -0.36 -1.54
N ASN A 23 -14.61 -0.33 -2.70
CA ASN A 23 -13.29 -0.93 -2.84
C ASN A 23 -12.26 -0.09 -2.09
N VAL A 24 -11.27 -0.72 -1.48
CA VAL A 24 -10.15 -0.03 -0.85
C VAL A 24 -8.88 -0.34 -1.64
N LEU A 25 -8.13 0.70 -1.95
CA LEU A 25 -6.83 0.59 -2.59
C LEU A 25 -5.73 0.82 -1.55
N MET A 26 -4.70 -0.02 -1.58
CA MET A 26 -3.42 0.28 -0.95
C MET A 26 -2.55 1.02 -1.94
N ILE A 27 -2.09 2.20 -1.54
CA ILE A 27 -1.27 3.10 -2.34
C ILE A 27 0.14 3.12 -1.76
N PHE A 28 1.12 2.92 -2.64
CA PHE A 28 2.53 2.95 -2.33
C PHE A 28 3.19 4.12 -3.06
N SER A 29 3.60 5.12 -2.30
CA SER A 29 4.30 6.29 -2.83
C SER A 29 5.78 6.18 -2.52
N ARG A 30 6.64 6.36 -3.53
CA ARG A 30 8.09 6.37 -3.32
C ARG A 30 8.50 7.68 -2.63
N ILE A 31 9.21 7.59 -1.52
CA ILE A 31 9.73 8.76 -0.82
C ILE A 31 11.00 9.24 -1.53
N GLY A 32 11.03 10.51 -1.95
CA GLY A 32 12.20 11.09 -2.61
C GLY A 32 12.36 10.71 -4.09
N GLY A 33 11.32 10.17 -4.73
CA GLY A 33 11.31 9.90 -6.16
C GLY A 33 9.89 9.99 -6.74
N ASP A 34 9.79 9.81 -8.05
CA ASP A 34 8.51 9.72 -8.75
C ASP A 34 8.08 8.25 -8.86
N GLY A 35 6.83 7.99 -8.50
CA GLY A 35 6.26 6.65 -8.60
C GLY A 35 5.19 6.41 -7.54
N VAL A 36 3.97 6.18 -8.02
CA VAL A 36 2.86 5.71 -7.20
C VAL A 36 2.46 4.35 -7.75
N LEU A 37 2.50 3.33 -6.89
CA LEU A 37 1.94 2.02 -7.18
C LEU A 37 0.66 1.85 -6.39
N GLN A 38 -0.27 1.09 -6.93
CA GLN A 38 -1.54 0.77 -6.31
C GLN A 38 -1.84 -0.72 -6.37
N LYS A 39 -2.54 -1.20 -5.35
CA LYS A 39 -3.04 -2.56 -5.31
C LYS A 39 -4.44 -2.59 -4.67
N PRO A 40 -5.42 -3.26 -5.29
CA PRO A 40 -6.67 -3.56 -4.60
C PRO A 40 -6.42 -4.40 -3.34
N LEU A 41 -6.99 -3.95 -2.23
CA LEU A 41 -7.03 -4.72 -0.99
C LEU A 41 -8.29 -5.58 -0.99
N ASP A 42 -8.12 -6.84 -0.62
CA ASP A 42 -9.23 -7.72 -0.27
C ASP A 42 -9.63 -7.45 1.19
N ALA A 43 -10.34 -6.34 1.40
CA ALA A 43 -10.90 -5.93 2.68
C ALA A 43 -12.39 -5.65 2.49
N ALA A 44 -13.22 -6.13 3.40
CA ALA A 44 -14.67 -5.98 3.31
C ALA A 44 -15.12 -4.53 3.56
N ASN A 45 -14.28 -3.70 4.19
CA ASN A 45 -14.52 -2.29 4.43
C ASN A 45 -13.21 -1.54 4.76
N TYR A 46 -13.28 -0.22 4.81
CA TYR A 46 -12.12 0.63 5.11
C TYR A 46 -11.53 0.39 6.51
N HIS A 47 -12.35 0.09 7.51
CA HIS A 47 -11.87 -0.18 8.87
C HIS A 47 -10.99 -1.44 8.93
N GLU A 48 -11.40 -2.51 8.25
CA GLU A 48 -10.58 -3.72 8.12
C GLU A 48 -9.27 -3.43 7.37
N ALA A 49 -9.32 -2.63 6.31
CA ALA A 49 -8.12 -2.22 5.59
C ALA A 49 -7.15 -1.42 6.50
N GLU A 50 -7.67 -0.55 7.36
CA GLU A 50 -6.86 0.20 8.34
C GLU A 50 -6.18 -0.73 9.33
N GLN A 51 -6.90 -1.73 9.84
CA GLN A 51 -6.33 -2.76 10.72
C GLN A 51 -5.24 -3.57 10.00
N LEU A 52 -5.49 -4.00 8.76
CA LEU A 52 -4.48 -4.68 7.94
C LEU A 52 -3.21 -3.84 7.77
N LEU A 53 -3.35 -2.54 7.47
CA LEU A 53 -2.18 -1.65 7.36
C LEU A 53 -1.49 -1.43 8.71
N ALA A 54 -2.25 -1.35 9.80
CA ALA A 54 -1.72 -1.17 11.15
C ALA A 54 -1.01 -2.42 11.70
N ASP A 55 -1.40 -3.61 11.26
CA ASP A 55 -0.79 -4.87 11.68
C ASP A 55 0.30 -5.37 10.70
N ALA A 56 0.33 -4.84 9.47
CA ALA A 56 1.26 -5.27 8.43
C ALA A 56 2.74 -4.99 8.77
N ASN A 57 3.52 -6.04 9.02
CA ASN A 57 4.97 -5.89 9.15
C ASN A 57 5.61 -5.51 7.80
N GLU A 58 6.89 -5.09 7.83
CA GLU A 58 7.59 -4.67 6.61
C GLU A 58 7.65 -5.77 5.54
N GLY A 59 7.80 -7.04 5.93
CA GLY A 59 7.80 -8.15 4.98
C GLY A 59 6.46 -8.29 4.25
N GLN A 60 5.35 -8.10 4.95
CA GLN A 60 4.01 -8.07 4.36
C GLN A 60 3.85 -6.88 3.41
N LEU A 61 4.30 -5.69 3.81
CA LEU A 61 4.25 -4.50 2.96
C LEU A 61 5.08 -4.67 1.68
N ARG A 62 6.27 -5.27 1.77
CA ARG A 62 7.12 -5.60 0.61
C ARG A 62 6.44 -6.61 -0.33
N ASN A 63 5.79 -7.63 0.20
CA ASN A 63 5.04 -8.59 -0.61
C ASN A 63 3.86 -7.94 -1.33
N LEU A 64 3.14 -7.03 -0.67
CA LEU A 64 2.05 -6.26 -1.28
C LEU A 64 2.59 -5.33 -2.38
N LEU A 65 3.70 -4.64 -2.13
CA LEU A 65 4.38 -3.77 -3.08
C LEU A 65 4.80 -4.53 -4.35
N ALA A 66 5.37 -5.73 -4.21
CA ALA A 66 5.81 -6.56 -5.34
C ALA A 66 4.66 -6.97 -6.28
N GLY A 67 3.42 -7.00 -5.76
CA GLY A 67 2.22 -7.26 -6.54
C GLY A 67 1.39 -6.01 -6.87
N ALA A 68 1.90 -4.81 -6.62
CA ALA A 68 1.24 -3.56 -6.97
C ALA A 68 1.50 -3.21 -8.44
N GLN A 69 0.61 -2.40 -9.02
CA GLN A 69 0.71 -1.93 -10.40
C GLN A 69 0.90 -0.41 -10.41
N PRO A 70 1.58 0.17 -11.41
CA PRO A 70 1.66 1.61 -11.56
C PRO A 70 0.26 2.24 -11.59
N TRP A 71 0.13 3.37 -10.91
CA TRP A 71 -1.07 4.19 -11.04
C TRP A 71 -1.15 4.74 -12.48
N GLN A 72 -2.23 4.42 -13.19
CA GLN A 72 -2.53 4.93 -14.53
C GLN A 72 -3.59 6.02 -14.50
#